data_AF-A0A0E2P043-F1
#
_entry.id   AF-A0A0E2P043-F1
#
_cell.length_a   1.000
_cell.length_b   1.000
_cell.length_c   1.000
_cell.angle_alpha   90.00
_cell.angle_beta   90.00
_cell.angle_gamma   90.00
#
_symmetry.space_group_name_H-M   'P 1'
#
loop_
_entity.id
_entity.type
_entity.pdbx_description
1 polymer ?
#
loop_
_entity_poly.entity_id
_entity_poly.type
_entity_poly.pdbx_seq_one_letter_code
_entity_poly.pdbx_strand_id
1 'polypeptide(L)'
;MPRENLNDNRLKALKPAAPGKRYVIMDAQVPSMGVRVTDKEPSNGSKLKAGQVSFVYIARFGVATQPARRALGEYDVMSLEAARTKARQWAALIDRGIDPKVQADEERQAAARAATESRDRSFETILERFIKARRRDGIRKADEDERDLNRECLPKWKGRDVATLTNADIMEVVEPIYARGAQRQALNIAQKIGTFFGWCVDDDLITASPFRAKKVRTTIGEKGSRDRVLTDAEIGALWTATAAGDVYSAVYRLLLLTGQRLNDIAQASWTEVDVDRKTLTVPAARFKSGRDHVVPLTDEALGIIAKLPRLKKCNWLCSLDGAGPVTIGHKVKLRIDAAMLAALRKDDQEAKLPAWVNHDIRRTVRTRLSELDVMDEVAEAVIGHVPTALVRTYNQSDRLKVKRDALTRWEGALVALTGRKTANNVIQIKAAGQ
;
A
#
# COMPACT_ATOMS: atom_id res chain seq x y z
N MET A 1 -22.73 -66.73 -2.94
CA MET A 1 -23.60 -65.90 -2.08
C MET A 1 -24.94 -65.77 -2.78
N PRO A 2 -26.08 -65.84 -2.06
CA PRO A 2 -27.39 -65.67 -2.67
C PRO A 2 -27.50 -64.28 -3.32
N ARG A 3 -28.05 -64.24 -4.54
CA ARG A 3 -28.32 -63.02 -5.30
C ARG A 3 -29.82 -62.76 -5.26
N GLU A 4 -30.21 -61.58 -4.82
CA GLU A 4 -31.61 -61.15 -4.75
C GLU A 4 -31.78 -59.80 -5.44
N ASN A 5 -32.96 -59.56 -6.03
CA ASN A 5 -33.32 -58.24 -6.51
C ASN A 5 -33.72 -57.36 -5.31
N LEU A 6 -32.74 -56.64 -4.76
CA LEU A 6 -32.94 -55.81 -3.58
C LEU A 6 -33.80 -54.59 -3.94
N ASN A 7 -34.75 -54.29 -3.06
CA ASN A 7 -35.56 -53.06 -3.08
C ASN A 7 -35.72 -52.56 -1.64
N ASP A 8 -36.19 -51.32 -1.50
CA ASP A 8 -36.26 -50.65 -0.19
C ASP A 8 -37.11 -51.42 0.84
N ASN A 9 -38.25 -51.97 0.41
CA ASN A 9 -39.12 -52.79 1.25
C ASN A 9 -38.44 -54.07 1.72
N ARG A 10 -37.67 -54.71 0.83
CA ARG A 10 -36.90 -55.92 1.14
C ARG A 10 -35.83 -55.62 2.18
N LEU A 11 -35.12 -54.50 2.06
CA LEU A 11 -34.08 -54.08 3.01
C LEU A 11 -34.64 -53.84 4.41
N LYS A 12 -35.80 -53.19 4.51
CA LYS A 12 -36.52 -52.98 5.79
C LYS A 12 -37.02 -54.29 6.41
N ALA A 13 -37.32 -55.29 5.59
CA ALA A 13 -37.84 -56.59 6.01
C ALA A 13 -36.75 -57.64 6.31
N LEU A 14 -35.47 -57.26 6.24
CA LEU A 14 -34.37 -58.17 6.58
C LEU A 14 -34.44 -58.58 8.07
N LYS A 15 -34.02 -59.81 8.35
CA LYS A 15 -33.96 -60.34 9.72
C LYS A 15 -32.58 -60.04 10.31
N PRO A 16 -32.47 -59.86 11.64
CA PRO A 16 -31.18 -59.66 12.26
C PRO A 16 -30.33 -60.92 12.07
N ALA A 17 -29.02 -60.72 11.94
CA ALA A 17 -28.09 -61.85 11.96
C ALA A 17 -28.11 -62.50 13.35
N ALA A 18 -27.82 -63.81 13.41
CA ALA A 18 -27.66 -64.47 14.71
C ALA A 18 -26.53 -63.80 15.52
N PRO A 19 -26.57 -63.84 16.86
CA PRO A 19 -25.55 -63.20 17.70
C PRO A 19 -24.12 -63.59 17.29
N GLY A 20 -23.25 -62.60 17.11
CA GLY A 20 -21.87 -62.72 16.65
C GLY A 20 -21.69 -63.06 15.17
N LYS A 21 -22.78 -63.23 14.40
CA LYS A 21 -22.73 -63.60 12.98
C LYS A 21 -23.09 -62.43 12.07
N ARG A 22 -22.78 -62.61 10.80
CA ARG A 22 -23.12 -61.69 9.71
C ARG A 22 -23.48 -62.48 8.48
N TYR A 23 -24.38 -61.95 7.67
CA TYR A 23 -24.68 -62.49 6.35
C TYR A 23 -24.65 -61.40 5.30
N VAL A 24 -24.44 -61.82 4.04
CA VAL A 24 -24.37 -60.93 2.88
C VAL A 24 -25.34 -61.42 1.83
N ILE A 25 -26.21 -60.53 1.36
CA ILE A 25 -27.08 -60.75 0.21
C ILE A 25 -26.52 -59.93 -0.94
N MET A 26 -26.22 -60.58 -2.06
CA MET A 26 -25.69 -59.87 -3.24
C MET A 26 -26.84 -59.23 -4.02
N ASP A 27 -26.61 -58.03 -4.55
CA ASP A 27 -27.56 -57.35 -5.40
C ASP A 27 -27.59 -58.00 -6.79
N ALA A 28 -28.78 -58.21 -7.34
CA ALA A 28 -28.94 -58.77 -8.68
C ALA A 28 -28.71 -57.73 -9.80
N GLN A 29 -28.85 -56.43 -9.53
CA GLN A 29 -28.76 -55.37 -10.54
C GLN A 29 -27.32 -54.85 -10.72
N VAL A 30 -26.54 -54.79 -9.64
CA VAL A 30 -25.14 -54.35 -9.68
C VAL A 30 -24.21 -55.49 -9.25
N PRO A 31 -23.41 -56.04 -10.18
CA PRO A 31 -22.44 -57.08 -9.87
C PRO A 31 -21.49 -56.63 -8.75
N SER A 32 -21.07 -57.58 -7.91
CA SER A 32 -20.12 -57.36 -6.81
C SER A 32 -20.61 -56.43 -5.69
N MET A 33 -21.78 -55.81 -5.82
CA MET A 33 -22.46 -55.11 -4.74
C MET A 33 -23.30 -56.10 -3.91
N GLY A 34 -23.36 -55.87 -2.61
CA GLY A 34 -24.27 -56.58 -1.72
C GLY A 34 -24.64 -55.76 -0.50
N VAL A 35 -25.51 -56.33 0.30
CA VAL A 35 -25.95 -55.80 1.59
C VAL A 35 -25.49 -56.74 2.68
N ARG A 36 -24.74 -56.18 3.62
CA ARG A 36 -24.25 -56.86 4.81
C ARG A 36 -25.12 -56.49 5.98
N VAL A 37 -25.67 -57.51 6.62
CA VAL A 37 -26.47 -57.40 7.84
C VAL A 37 -25.66 -57.99 9.00
N THR A 38 -25.62 -57.26 10.11
CA THR A 38 -24.97 -57.67 11.35
C THR A 38 -25.95 -57.63 12.52
N ASP A 39 -25.60 -58.30 13.61
CA ASP A 39 -26.34 -58.33 14.86
C ASP A 39 -26.22 -57.05 15.71
N LYS A 40 -25.41 -56.08 15.27
CA LYS A 40 -25.20 -54.79 15.94
C LYS A 40 -26.38 -53.85 15.74
N GLU A 41 -26.62 -52.97 16.70
CA GLU A 41 -27.59 -51.89 16.56
C GLU A 41 -27.13 -50.86 15.50
N PRO A 42 -28.06 -50.21 14.79
CA PRO A 42 -27.73 -49.16 13.83
C PRO A 42 -27.04 -47.96 14.49
N SER A 43 -26.01 -47.44 13.83
CA SER A 43 -25.13 -46.36 14.32
C SER A 43 -25.85 -45.04 14.62
N ASN A 44 -27.03 -44.81 14.05
CA ASN A 44 -27.79 -43.58 14.16
C ASN A 44 -29.15 -43.72 14.88
N GLY A 45 -29.39 -44.86 15.54
CA GLY A 45 -30.65 -45.13 16.25
C GLY A 45 -31.85 -45.47 15.36
N SER A 46 -31.64 -45.85 14.09
CA SER A 46 -32.72 -46.32 13.21
C SER A 46 -33.38 -47.58 13.79
N LYS A 47 -34.71 -47.69 13.65
CA LYS A 47 -35.51 -48.84 14.13
C LYS A 47 -35.63 -49.94 13.07
N LEU A 48 -34.54 -50.31 12.42
CA LEU A 48 -34.55 -51.44 11.49
C LEU A 48 -34.66 -52.76 12.25
N LYS A 49 -35.56 -53.65 11.81
CA LYS A 49 -35.70 -55.00 12.39
C LYS A 49 -34.45 -55.85 12.21
N ALA A 50 -33.60 -55.51 11.23
CA ALA A 50 -32.45 -56.28 10.80
C ALA A 50 -31.14 -55.99 11.56
N GLY A 51 -31.12 -55.05 12.51
CA GLY A 51 -29.86 -54.49 13.03
C GLY A 51 -29.17 -53.59 12.01
N GLN A 52 -27.84 -53.43 12.10
CA GLN A 52 -27.05 -52.57 11.23
C GLN A 52 -26.95 -53.15 9.81
N VAL A 53 -27.48 -52.41 8.84
CA VAL A 53 -27.47 -52.74 7.41
C VAL A 53 -26.48 -51.84 6.67
N SER A 54 -25.49 -52.45 6.03
CA SER A 54 -24.44 -51.73 5.29
C SER A 54 -24.34 -52.21 3.85
N PHE A 55 -24.20 -51.28 2.90
CA PHE A 55 -23.87 -51.60 1.53
C PHE A 55 -22.38 -51.93 1.43
N VAL A 56 -22.07 -53.03 0.75
CA VAL A 56 -20.71 -53.50 0.55
C VAL A 56 -20.43 -53.75 -0.93
N TYR A 57 -19.18 -53.55 -1.33
CA TYR A 57 -18.65 -53.93 -2.61
C TYR A 57 -17.55 -54.98 -2.42
N ILE A 58 -17.61 -56.05 -3.20
CA ILE A 58 -16.73 -57.21 -3.09
C ILE A 58 -15.94 -57.35 -4.39
N ALA A 59 -14.69 -56.94 -4.37
CA ALA A 59 -13.82 -57.01 -5.53
C ALA A 59 -12.36 -57.24 -5.10
N ARG A 60 -11.51 -57.51 -6.09
CA ARG A 60 -10.06 -57.40 -5.89
C ARG A 60 -9.73 -55.91 -6.00
N PHE A 61 -9.08 -55.38 -4.98
CA PHE A 61 -8.69 -53.97 -4.94
C PHE A 61 -7.17 -53.89 -5.10
N GLY A 62 -6.71 -53.10 -6.08
CA GLY A 62 -5.29 -52.97 -6.41
C GLY A 62 -4.64 -54.32 -6.74
N VAL A 63 -3.49 -54.59 -6.14
CA VAL A 63 -2.65 -55.79 -6.39
C VAL A 63 -3.09 -57.03 -5.61
N ALA A 64 -4.22 -56.97 -4.89
CA ALA A 64 -4.66 -58.06 -4.02
C ALA A 64 -5.08 -59.30 -4.83
N THR A 65 -4.51 -60.46 -4.47
CA THR A 65 -4.81 -61.75 -5.10
C THR A 65 -6.20 -62.29 -4.71
N GLN A 66 -6.71 -61.89 -3.53
CA GLN A 66 -8.00 -62.32 -3.01
C GLN A 66 -9.03 -61.17 -2.98
N PRO A 67 -10.31 -61.43 -3.32
CA PRO A 67 -11.36 -60.43 -3.23
C PRO A 67 -11.59 -60.02 -1.78
N ALA A 68 -11.57 -58.73 -1.52
CA ALA A 68 -11.89 -58.17 -0.21
C ALA A 68 -13.28 -57.51 -0.24
N ARG A 69 -13.80 -57.25 0.96
CA ARG A 69 -15.10 -56.60 1.15
C ARG A 69 -14.87 -55.20 1.67
N ARG A 70 -15.45 -54.19 1.04
CA ARG A 70 -15.38 -52.80 1.51
C ARG A 70 -16.76 -52.18 1.58
N ALA A 71 -16.99 -51.35 2.59
CA ALA A 71 -18.27 -50.68 2.79
C ALA A 71 -18.40 -49.50 1.82
N LEU A 72 -19.57 -49.38 1.17
CA LEU A 72 -19.94 -48.24 0.34
C LEU A 72 -20.64 -47.16 1.16
N GLY A 73 -21.40 -47.56 2.17
CA GLY A 73 -22.18 -46.71 3.05
C GLY A 73 -23.15 -47.52 3.90
N GLU A 74 -23.80 -46.88 4.86
CA GLU A 74 -24.86 -47.47 5.68
C GLU A 74 -26.22 -47.15 5.07
N TYR A 75 -27.16 -48.09 5.14
CA TYR A 75 -28.48 -47.93 4.54
C TYR A 75 -29.28 -46.79 5.15
N ASP A 76 -29.04 -46.47 6.43
CA ASP A 76 -29.74 -45.38 7.10
C ASP A 76 -29.22 -43.98 6.71
N VAL A 77 -28.09 -43.91 6.00
CA VAL A 77 -27.46 -42.65 5.55
C VAL A 77 -27.49 -42.52 4.02
N MET A 78 -27.52 -43.64 3.31
CA MET A 78 -27.41 -43.71 1.85
C MET A 78 -28.57 -44.54 1.30
N SER A 79 -29.23 -44.06 0.23
CA SER A 79 -30.26 -44.85 -0.44
C SER A 79 -29.65 -46.03 -1.22
N LEU A 80 -30.46 -47.06 -1.50
CA LEU A 80 -30.04 -48.20 -2.33
C LEU A 80 -29.55 -47.75 -3.71
N GLU A 81 -30.19 -46.76 -4.33
CA GLU A 81 -29.79 -46.26 -5.65
C GLU A 81 -28.47 -45.47 -5.60
N ALA A 82 -28.26 -44.68 -4.55
CA ALA A 82 -26.98 -44.01 -4.32
C ALA A 82 -25.85 -45.03 -4.12
N ALA A 83 -26.13 -46.13 -3.40
CA ALA A 83 -25.17 -47.21 -3.21
C ALA A 83 -24.87 -47.97 -4.51
N ARG A 84 -25.89 -48.21 -5.36
CA ARG A 84 -25.71 -48.78 -6.71
C ARG A 84 -24.86 -47.88 -7.60
N THR A 85 -25.12 -46.58 -7.58
CA THR A 85 -24.35 -45.59 -8.33
C THR A 85 -22.89 -45.59 -7.89
N LYS A 86 -22.63 -45.56 -6.58
CA LYS A 86 -21.28 -45.64 -6.01
C LYS A 86 -20.57 -46.95 -6.34
N ALA A 87 -21.29 -48.07 -6.33
CA ALA A 87 -20.76 -49.38 -6.73
C ALA A 87 -20.35 -49.41 -8.21
N ARG A 88 -21.15 -48.82 -9.11
CA ARG A 88 -20.79 -48.69 -10.55
C ARG A 88 -19.56 -47.80 -10.75
N GLN A 89 -19.44 -46.70 -9.99
CA GLN A 89 -18.24 -45.86 -10.01
C GLN A 89 -17.00 -46.63 -9.55
N TRP A 90 -17.11 -47.39 -8.45
CA TRP A 90 -16.02 -48.23 -7.96
C TRP A 90 -15.64 -49.31 -8.96
N ALA A 91 -16.60 -49.93 -9.65
CA ALA A 91 -16.35 -50.89 -10.71
C ALA A 91 -15.51 -50.27 -11.84
N ALA A 92 -15.88 -49.07 -12.30
CA ALA A 92 -15.16 -48.36 -13.36
C ALA A 92 -13.72 -47.97 -12.96
N LEU A 93 -13.49 -47.63 -11.69
CA LEU A 93 -12.15 -47.32 -11.17
C LEU A 93 -11.28 -48.58 -11.09
N ILE A 94 -11.85 -49.68 -10.59
CA ILE A 94 -11.14 -50.96 -10.48
C ILE A 94 -10.79 -51.53 -11.85
N ASP A 95 -11.66 -51.37 -12.84
CA ASP A 95 -11.40 -51.76 -14.24
C ASP A 95 -10.19 -51.02 -14.83
N ARG A 96 -9.98 -49.76 -14.41
CA ARG A 96 -8.79 -48.96 -14.76
C ARG A 96 -7.57 -49.25 -13.88
N GLY A 97 -7.64 -50.25 -12.99
CA GLY A 97 -6.58 -50.61 -12.07
C GLY A 97 -6.42 -49.66 -10.86
N ILE A 98 -7.36 -48.74 -10.65
CA ILE A 98 -7.31 -47.74 -9.58
C ILE A 98 -8.12 -48.25 -8.37
N ASP A 99 -7.50 -48.25 -7.19
CA ASP A 99 -8.20 -48.56 -5.94
C ASP A 99 -9.07 -47.34 -5.52
N PRO A 100 -10.41 -47.47 -5.42
CA PRO A 100 -11.31 -46.35 -5.11
C PRO A 100 -11.06 -45.69 -3.75
N LYS A 101 -10.52 -46.44 -2.77
CA LYS A 101 -10.21 -45.89 -1.44
C LYS A 101 -8.91 -45.09 -1.50
N VAL A 102 -7.91 -45.60 -2.22
CA VAL A 102 -6.64 -44.88 -2.41
C VAL A 102 -6.89 -43.57 -3.14
N GLN A 103 -7.68 -43.56 -4.21
CA GLN A 103 -8.06 -42.32 -4.90
C GLN A 103 -8.81 -41.35 -3.97
N ALA A 104 -9.79 -41.82 -3.20
CA ALA A 104 -10.52 -40.95 -2.28
C ALA A 104 -9.64 -40.38 -1.15
N ASP A 105 -8.70 -41.18 -0.64
CA ASP A 105 -7.74 -40.76 0.37
C ASP A 105 -6.73 -39.75 -0.24
N GLU A 106 -6.27 -39.97 -1.47
CA GLU A 106 -5.40 -39.05 -2.23
C GLU A 106 -6.10 -37.73 -2.54
N GLU A 107 -7.35 -37.75 -3.02
CA GLU A 107 -8.16 -36.56 -3.26
C GLU A 107 -8.38 -35.77 -1.96
N ARG A 108 -8.66 -36.45 -0.85
CA ARG A 108 -8.81 -35.83 0.47
C ARG A 108 -7.50 -35.21 0.96
N GLN A 109 -6.38 -35.92 0.80
CA GLN A 109 -5.06 -35.39 1.18
C GLN A 109 -4.66 -34.22 0.28
N ALA A 110 -4.90 -34.29 -1.02
CA ALA A 110 -4.65 -33.21 -1.97
C ALA A 110 -5.49 -31.97 -1.62
N ALA A 111 -6.77 -32.15 -1.30
CA ALA A 111 -7.64 -31.06 -0.84
C ALA A 111 -7.14 -30.44 0.48
N ALA A 112 -6.67 -31.26 1.43
CA ALA A 112 -6.11 -30.78 2.69
C ALA A 112 -4.78 -30.03 2.50
N ARG A 113 -3.90 -30.51 1.62
CA ARG A 113 -2.65 -29.82 1.24
C ARG A 113 -2.95 -28.50 0.54
N ALA A 114 -3.82 -28.50 -0.45
CA ALA A 114 -4.26 -27.29 -1.14
C ALA A 114 -4.91 -26.27 -0.19
N ALA A 115 -5.70 -26.71 0.78
CA ALA A 115 -6.27 -25.84 1.81
C ALA A 115 -5.22 -25.24 2.75
N THR A 116 -4.13 -25.98 3.03
CA THR A 116 -3.01 -25.50 3.84
C THR A 116 -2.16 -24.49 3.05
N GLU A 117 -1.77 -24.85 1.82
CA GLU A 117 -1.04 -23.97 0.90
C GLU A 117 -1.82 -22.67 0.59
N SER A 118 -3.14 -22.76 0.46
CA SER A 118 -4.00 -21.59 0.28
C SER A 118 -4.03 -20.67 1.50
N ARG A 119 -4.00 -21.23 2.72
CA ARG A 119 -3.87 -20.44 3.96
C ARG A 119 -2.50 -19.78 4.06
N ASP A 120 -1.44 -20.49 3.70
CA ASP A 120 -0.08 -19.94 3.70
C ASP A 120 0.11 -18.83 2.65
N ARG A 121 -0.70 -18.86 1.58
CA ARG A 121 -0.80 -17.81 0.55
C ARG A 121 -1.96 -16.83 0.77
N SER A 122 -2.55 -16.78 1.97
CA SER A 122 -3.57 -15.79 2.26
C SER A 122 -3.00 -14.37 2.17
N PHE A 123 -3.81 -13.42 1.69
CA PHE A 123 -3.38 -12.05 1.46
C PHE A 123 -2.72 -11.42 2.69
N GLU A 124 -3.29 -11.57 3.89
CA GLU A 124 -2.72 -11.02 5.12
C GLU A 124 -1.34 -11.60 5.46
N THR A 125 -1.16 -12.92 5.32
CA THR A 125 0.11 -13.61 5.58
C THR A 125 1.20 -13.12 4.61
N ILE A 126 0.84 -13.01 3.33
CA ILE A 126 1.76 -12.53 2.29
C ILE A 126 2.03 -11.02 2.44
N LEU A 127 1.05 -10.23 2.85
CA LEU A 127 1.21 -8.80 3.13
C LEU A 127 2.21 -8.57 4.28
N GLU A 128 2.10 -9.33 5.37
CA GLU A 128 3.05 -9.26 6.49
C GLU A 128 4.48 -9.57 6.04
N ARG A 129 4.66 -10.62 5.21
CA ARG A 129 5.97 -10.96 4.61
C ARG A 129 6.51 -9.83 3.73
N PHE A 130 5.67 -9.29 2.85
CA PHE A 130 6.01 -8.18 1.96
C PHE A 130 6.46 -6.94 2.75
N ILE A 131 5.72 -6.54 3.78
CA ILE A 131 6.07 -5.38 4.59
C ILE A 131 7.36 -5.63 5.37
N LYS A 132 7.56 -6.82 5.92
CA LYS A 132 8.81 -7.20 6.60
C LYS A 132 10.01 -7.11 5.65
N ALA A 133 9.87 -7.58 4.41
CA ALA A 133 10.91 -7.45 3.38
C ALA A 133 11.21 -5.96 3.09
N ARG A 134 10.19 -5.12 2.89
CA ARG A 134 10.39 -3.68 2.66
C ARG A 134 11.09 -2.97 3.82
N ARG A 135 10.76 -3.32 5.06
CA ARG A 135 11.44 -2.80 6.25
C ARG A 135 12.91 -3.21 6.28
N ARG A 136 13.19 -4.49 6.04
CA ARG A 136 14.57 -5.03 5.96
C ARG A 136 15.39 -4.29 4.89
N ASP A 137 14.79 -4.03 3.73
CA ASP A 137 15.45 -3.38 2.60
C ASP A 137 15.55 -1.84 2.77
N GLY A 138 15.19 -1.30 3.94
CA GLY A 138 15.33 0.11 4.27
C GLY A 138 14.35 1.03 3.52
N ILE A 139 13.24 0.49 3.01
CA ILE A 139 12.26 1.30 2.29
C ILE A 139 11.54 2.25 3.26
N ARG A 140 11.86 3.54 3.16
CA ARG A 140 11.34 4.63 4.02
C ARG A 140 9.81 4.68 4.17
N LYS A 141 9.07 4.13 3.21
CA LYS A 141 7.60 4.17 3.16
C LYS A 141 6.91 2.87 3.57
N ALA A 142 7.64 1.89 4.12
CA ALA A 142 7.07 0.58 4.48
C ALA A 142 5.84 0.71 5.40
N ASP A 143 5.88 1.56 6.43
CA ASP A 143 4.75 1.72 7.36
C ASP A 143 3.56 2.48 6.72
N GLU A 144 3.84 3.39 5.78
CA GLU A 144 2.80 4.04 4.98
C GLU A 144 2.13 3.05 4.03
N ASP A 145 2.92 2.15 3.43
CA ASP A 145 2.44 1.09 2.55
C ASP A 145 1.59 0.07 3.33
N GLU A 146 2.06 -0.39 4.50
CA GLU A 146 1.32 -1.30 5.40
C GLU A 146 -0.03 -0.70 5.80
N ARG A 147 -0.03 0.54 6.31
CA ARG A 147 -1.27 1.21 6.73
C ARG A 147 -2.26 1.40 5.59
N ASP A 148 -1.79 1.78 4.40
CA ASP A 148 -2.67 1.99 3.25
C ASP A 148 -3.22 0.67 2.70
N LEU A 149 -2.39 -0.37 2.57
CA LEU A 149 -2.83 -1.69 2.11
C LEU A 149 -3.76 -2.36 3.15
N ASN A 150 -3.49 -2.21 4.44
CA ASN A 150 -4.39 -2.68 5.50
C ASN A 150 -5.73 -1.95 5.48
N ARG A 151 -5.74 -0.64 5.24
CA ARG A 151 -6.99 0.13 5.19
C ARG A 151 -7.84 -0.21 3.97
N GLU A 152 -7.23 -0.30 2.79
CA GLU A 152 -7.96 -0.37 1.52
C GLU A 152 -8.14 -1.80 1.00
N CYS A 153 -7.18 -2.70 1.21
CA CYS A 153 -7.18 -4.07 0.64
C CYS A 153 -7.67 -5.13 1.63
N LEU A 154 -7.22 -5.07 2.88
CA LEU A 154 -7.54 -6.09 3.89
C LEU A 154 -9.05 -6.33 4.10
N PRO A 155 -9.93 -5.30 4.12
CA PRO A 155 -11.37 -5.51 4.26
C PRO A 155 -11.99 -6.37 3.15
N LYS A 156 -11.37 -6.43 1.97
CA LYS A 156 -11.88 -7.15 0.80
C LYS A 156 -11.19 -8.49 0.55
N TRP A 157 -9.91 -8.59 0.92
CA TRP A 157 -9.06 -9.71 0.50
C TRP A 157 -8.64 -10.63 1.65
N LYS A 158 -9.01 -10.34 2.89
CA LYS A 158 -8.69 -11.20 4.04
C LYS A 158 -9.11 -12.66 3.79
N GLY A 159 -8.18 -13.58 4.00
CA GLY A 159 -8.37 -15.01 3.80
C GLY A 159 -8.42 -15.48 2.34
N ARG A 160 -8.33 -14.57 1.36
CA ARG A 160 -8.23 -14.94 -0.06
C ARG A 160 -6.79 -15.27 -0.41
N ASP A 161 -6.60 -16.30 -1.22
CA ASP A 161 -5.30 -16.66 -1.79
C ASP A 161 -4.89 -15.62 -2.83
N VAL A 162 -3.67 -15.08 -2.70
CA VAL A 162 -3.12 -14.07 -3.63
C VAL A 162 -3.09 -14.53 -5.08
N ALA A 163 -2.97 -15.84 -5.34
CA ALA A 163 -2.98 -16.42 -6.69
C ALA A 163 -4.35 -16.35 -7.37
N THR A 164 -5.43 -16.15 -6.60
CA THR A 164 -6.80 -16.07 -7.13
C THR A 164 -7.24 -14.63 -7.41
N LEU A 165 -6.46 -13.63 -6.97
CA LEU A 165 -6.80 -12.23 -7.15
C LEU A 165 -6.54 -11.78 -8.59
N THR A 166 -7.52 -11.11 -9.17
CA THR A 166 -7.51 -10.67 -10.57
C THR A 166 -7.42 -9.16 -10.66
N ASN A 167 -7.26 -8.64 -11.90
CA ASN A 167 -7.32 -7.20 -12.10
C ASN A 167 -8.67 -6.58 -11.72
N ALA A 168 -9.76 -7.34 -11.83
CA ALA A 168 -11.08 -6.87 -11.43
C ALA A 168 -11.16 -6.63 -9.92
N ASP A 169 -10.60 -7.54 -9.11
CA ASP A 169 -10.52 -7.37 -7.66
C ASP A 169 -9.70 -6.12 -7.28
N ILE A 170 -8.62 -5.83 -8.03
CA ILE A 170 -7.84 -4.59 -7.86
C ILE A 170 -8.70 -3.36 -8.14
N MET A 171 -9.43 -3.35 -9.25
CA MET A 171 -10.29 -2.21 -9.60
C MET A 171 -11.42 -2.03 -8.57
N GLU A 172 -11.92 -3.11 -7.98
CA GLU A 172 -12.91 -3.07 -6.90
C GLU A 172 -12.41 -2.35 -5.62
N VAL A 173 -11.10 -2.33 -5.39
CA VAL A 173 -10.46 -1.53 -4.33
C VAL A 173 -10.30 -0.07 -4.76
N VAL A 174 -9.87 0.14 -6.01
CA VAL A 174 -9.40 1.45 -6.47
C VAL A 174 -10.54 2.39 -6.89
N GLU A 175 -11.57 1.88 -7.56
CA GLU A 175 -12.69 2.68 -8.09
C GLU A 175 -13.48 3.43 -7.00
N PRO A 176 -13.79 2.84 -5.82
CA PRO A 176 -14.45 3.58 -4.74
C PRO A 176 -13.64 4.78 -4.24
N ILE A 177 -12.30 4.67 -4.23
CA ILE A 177 -11.40 5.77 -3.83
C ILE A 177 -11.40 6.88 -4.88
N TYR A 178 -11.51 6.51 -6.16
CA TYR A 178 -11.65 7.49 -7.23
C TYR A 178 -13.02 8.18 -7.18
N ALA A 179 -14.10 7.42 -6.99
CA ALA A 179 -15.48 7.91 -6.94
C ALA A 179 -15.73 8.98 -5.86
N ARG A 180 -15.00 8.92 -4.74
CA ARG A 180 -15.03 9.97 -3.69
C ARG A 180 -14.22 11.23 -4.02
N GLY A 181 -13.75 11.39 -5.27
CA GLY A 181 -12.95 12.52 -5.73
C GLY A 181 -11.46 12.45 -5.38
N ALA A 182 -10.96 11.31 -4.85
CA ALA A 182 -9.58 11.18 -4.39
C ALA A 182 -8.67 10.51 -5.44
N GLN A 183 -8.67 11.02 -6.68
CA GLN A 183 -7.93 10.45 -7.82
C GLN A 183 -6.45 10.16 -7.53
N ARG A 184 -5.74 11.11 -6.91
CA ARG A 184 -4.31 10.92 -6.58
C ARG A 184 -4.10 9.78 -5.59
N GLN A 185 -5.02 9.60 -4.64
CA GLN A 185 -4.96 8.49 -3.69
C GLN A 185 -5.26 7.16 -4.37
N ALA A 186 -6.27 7.13 -5.26
CA ALA A 186 -6.60 5.95 -6.08
C ALA A 186 -5.39 5.49 -6.92
N LEU A 187 -4.70 6.41 -7.59
CA LEU A 187 -3.48 6.08 -8.34
C LEU A 187 -2.32 5.63 -7.44
N ASN A 188 -2.18 6.20 -6.24
CA ASN A 188 -1.16 5.78 -5.28
C ASN A 188 -1.41 4.36 -4.77
N ILE A 189 -2.64 4.03 -4.37
CA ILE A 189 -2.96 2.68 -3.88
C ILE A 189 -2.83 1.65 -5.00
N ALA A 190 -3.27 1.97 -6.23
CA ALA A 190 -3.08 1.10 -7.39
C ALA A 190 -1.60 0.78 -7.62
N GLN A 191 -0.72 1.78 -7.52
CA GLN A 191 0.72 1.57 -7.62
C GLN A 191 1.27 0.69 -6.48
N LYS A 192 0.81 0.89 -5.23
CA LYS A 192 1.21 0.06 -4.09
C LYS A 192 0.79 -1.40 -4.28
N ILE A 193 -0.44 -1.63 -4.73
CA ILE A 193 -0.96 -2.96 -5.08
C ILE A 193 -0.12 -3.58 -6.20
N GLY A 194 0.23 -2.80 -7.23
CA GLY A 194 1.12 -3.26 -8.31
C GLY A 194 2.50 -3.67 -7.81
N THR A 195 3.10 -2.89 -6.90
CA THR A 195 4.37 -3.24 -6.26
C THR A 195 4.26 -4.49 -5.39
N PHE A 196 3.17 -4.66 -4.64
CA PHE A 196 2.91 -5.86 -3.85
C PHE A 196 2.83 -7.10 -4.73
N PHE A 197 2.05 -7.08 -5.81
CA PHE A 197 1.94 -8.22 -6.72
C PHE A 197 3.20 -8.45 -7.56
N GLY A 198 3.97 -7.40 -7.87
CA GLY A 198 5.29 -7.55 -8.47
C GLY A 198 6.23 -8.33 -7.56
N TRP A 199 6.26 -7.98 -6.27
CA TRP A 199 7.03 -8.74 -5.28
C TRP A 199 6.54 -10.18 -5.10
N CYS A 200 5.23 -10.43 -5.21
CA CYS A 200 4.70 -11.80 -5.18
C CYS A 200 5.16 -12.66 -6.37
N VAL A 201 5.42 -12.03 -7.53
CA VAL A 201 6.04 -12.73 -8.68
C VAL A 201 7.50 -13.03 -8.38
N ASP A 202 8.24 -12.04 -7.86
CA ASP A 202 9.67 -12.20 -7.54
C ASP A 202 9.92 -13.26 -6.45
N ASP A 203 8.95 -13.51 -5.58
CA ASP A 203 9.00 -14.51 -4.50
C ASP A 203 8.34 -15.86 -4.89
N ASP A 204 8.09 -16.07 -6.19
CA ASP A 204 7.48 -17.29 -6.78
C ASP A 204 6.11 -17.68 -6.19
N LEU A 205 5.40 -16.74 -5.56
CA LEU A 205 4.07 -16.98 -4.99
C LEU A 205 2.98 -17.04 -6.07
N ILE A 206 3.18 -16.28 -7.15
CA ILE A 206 2.33 -16.23 -8.33
C ILE A 206 3.18 -16.16 -9.60
N THR A 207 2.67 -16.67 -10.72
CA THR A 207 3.41 -16.70 -11.99
C THR A 207 3.39 -15.37 -12.74
N ALA A 208 2.36 -14.55 -12.52
CA ALA A 208 2.20 -13.26 -13.19
C ALA A 208 1.38 -12.30 -12.33
N SER A 209 1.76 -11.02 -12.35
CA SER A 209 1.03 -9.98 -11.63
C SER A 209 -0.34 -9.70 -12.28
N PRO A 210 -1.45 -9.72 -11.51
CA PRO A 210 -2.77 -9.31 -12.01
C PRO A 210 -2.89 -7.79 -12.23
N PHE A 211 -1.88 -7.01 -11.84
CA PHE A 211 -1.91 -5.55 -11.96
C PHE A 211 -1.69 -5.08 -13.41
N ARG A 212 -2.69 -4.40 -13.99
CA ARG A 212 -2.65 -3.84 -15.34
C ARG A 212 -2.59 -2.32 -15.31
N ALA A 213 -1.38 -1.76 -15.32
CA ALA A 213 -1.15 -0.30 -15.27
C ALA A 213 -1.93 0.49 -16.34
N LYS A 214 -2.01 -0.02 -17.58
CA LYS A 214 -2.75 0.63 -18.67
C LYS A 214 -4.26 0.75 -18.33
N LYS A 215 -4.86 -0.27 -17.72
CA LYS A 215 -6.27 -0.28 -17.35
C LYS A 215 -6.56 0.75 -16.26
N VAL A 216 -5.73 0.80 -15.22
CA VAL A 216 -5.81 1.80 -14.14
C VAL A 216 -5.75 3.20 -14.72
N ARG A 217 -4.81 3.47 -15.63
CA ARG A 217 -4.68 4.78 -16.30
C ARG A 217 -5.92 5.11 -17.13
N THR A 218 -6.46 4.18 -17.91
CA THR A 218 -7.65 4.46 -18.73
C THR A 218 -8.91 4.72 -17.88
N THR A 219 -9.02 4.10 -16.71
CA THR A 219 -10.19 4.26 -15.83
C THR A 219 -10.10 5.50 -14.95
N ILE A 220 -8.91 5.81 -14.41
CA ILE A 220 -8.73 6.85 -13.37
C ILE A 220 -8.06 8.11 -13.94
N GLY A 221 -7.43 8.01 -15.10
CA GLY A 221 -6.59 9.06 -15.69
C GLY A 221 -5.16 9.08 -15.15
N GLU A 222 -4.44 10.16 -15.44
CA GLU A 222 -3.05 10.37 -15.02
C GLU A 222 -2.95 11.42 -13.91
N LYS A 223 -1.85 11.39 -13.16
CA LYS A 223 -1.55 12.44 -12.18
C LYS A 223 -1.19 13.72 -12.95
N GLY A 224 -2.07 14.71 -12.93
CA GLY A 224 -1.73 16.03 -13.48
C GLY A 224 -0.45 16.58 -12.86
N SER A 225 0.46 17.09 -13.69
CA SER A 225 1.54 17.96 -13.23
C SER A 225 0.94 19.28 -12.72
N ARG A 226 1.64 19.91 -11.78
CA ARG A 226 1.29 21.27 -11.32
C ARG A 226 2.48 22.15 -11.60
N ASP A 227 2.24 23.21 -12.37
CA ASP A 227 3.29 24.12 -12.85
C ASP A 227 3.10 25.52 -12.27
N ARG A 228 2.40 25.61 -11.13
CA ARG A 228 2.05 26.88 -10.47
C ARG A 228 3.27 27.55 -9.85
N VAL A 229 3.44 28.82 -10.18
CA VAL A 229 4.39 29.78 -9.60
C VAL A 229 3.57 30.94 -9.04
N LEU A 230 3.96 31.44 -7.86
CA LEU A 230 3.29 32.58 -7.25
C LEU A 230 3.63 33.88 -7.97
N THR A 231 2.62 34.71 -8.21
CA THR A 231 2.79 36.06 -8.78
C THR A 231 3.41 37.02 -7.77
N ASP A 232 3.87 38.18 -8.22
CA ASP A 232 4.45 39.23 -7.36
C ASP A 232 3.47 39.67 -6.27
N ALA A 233 2.21 39.86 -6.62
CA ALA A 233 1.13 40.20 -5.69
C ALA A 233 0.90 39.06 -4.66
N GLU A 234 0.92 37.81 -5.09
CA GLU A 234 0.78 36.65 -4.19
C GLU A 234 1.99 36.50 -3.24
N ILE A 235 3.20 36.79 -3.71
CA ILE A 235 4.41 36.82 -2.88
C ILE A 235 4.32 37.92 -1.83
N GLY A 236 3.94 39.14 -2.23
CA GLY A 236 3.72 40.26 -1.31
C GLY A 236 2.62 39.98 -0.29
N ALA A 237 1.54 39.35 -0.73
CA ALA A 237 0.45 38.91 0.14
C ALA A 237 0.89 37.84 1.15
N LEU A 238 1.68 36.84 0.72
CA LEU A 238 2.25 35.83 1.62
C LEU A 238 3.19 36.46 2.64
N TRP A 239 4.00 37.43 2.22
CA TRP A 239 4.91 38.15 3.11
C TRP A 239 4.15 38.95 4.19
N THR A 240 3.06 39.60 3.78
CA THR A 240 2.16 40.36 4.66
C THR A 240 1.38 39.45 5.59
N ALA A 241 0.83 38.34 5.09
CA ALA A 241 0.09 37.34 5.85
C ALA A 241 0.93 36.70 6.97
N THR A 242 2.25 36.73 6.83
CA THR A 242 3.22 36.18 7.78
C THR A 242 3.92 37.25 8.63
N ALA A 243 3.37 38.48 8.68
CA ALA A 243 3.97 39.59 9.43
C ALA A 243 3.93 39.42 10.95
N ALA A 244 3.02 38.59 11.48
CA ALA A 244 2.89 38.34 12.91
C ALA A 244 4.17 37.76 13.55
N GLY A 245 5.04 37.12 12.76
CA GLY A 245 6.31 36.58 13.25
C GLY A 245 6.16 35.38 14.20
N ASP A 246 4.97 34.78 14.28
CA ASP A 246 4.80 33.52 14.99
C ASP A 246 5.58 32.37 14.32
N VAL A 247 5.71 31.23 15.00
CA VAL A 247 6.52 30.11 14.51
C VAL A 247 6.05 29.61 13.14
N TYR A 248 4.75 29.64 12.87
CA TYR A 248 4.20 29.28 11.57
C TYR A 248 4.59 30.29 10.48
N SER A 249 4.51 31.58 10.79
CA SER A 249 4.93 32.67 9.91
C SER A 249 6.41 32.58 9.56
N ALA A 250 7.25 32.28 10.56
CA ALA A 250 8.68 32.06 10.37
C ALA A 250 8.96 30.91 9.40
N VAL A 251 8.24 29.77 9.52
CA VAL A 251 8.37 28.66 8.56
C VAL A 251 8.08 29.13 7.13
N TYR A 252 6.97 29.82 6.89
CA TYR A 252 6.63 30.30 5.54
C TYR A 252 7.64 31.29 4.98
N ARG A 253 8.14 32.23 5.80
CA ARG A 253 9.17 33.18 5.37
C ARG A 253 10.50 32.50 5.08
N LEU A 254 10.92 31.55 5.90
CA LEU A 254 12.12 30.75 5.65
C LEU A 254 11.99 29.93 4.38
N LEU A 255 10.82 29.34 4.09
CA LEU A 255 10.58 28.65 2.81
C LEU A 255 10.72 29.58 1.62
N LEU A 256 10.20 30.80 1.73
CA LEU A 256 10.27 31.80 0.67
C LEU A 256 11.69 32.36 0.49
N LEU A 257 12.47 32.52 1.56
CA LEU A 257 13.86 32.99 1.49
C LEU A 257 14.84 31.92 1.01
N THR A 258 14.55 30.63 1.26
CA THR A 258 15.53 29.56 1.04
C THR A 258 15.15 28.55 -0.05
N GLY A 259 13.88 28.49 -0.47
CA GLY A 259 13.38 27.51 -1.44
C GLY A 259 13.41 26.05 -0.95
N GLN A 260 13.57 25.82 0.36
CA GLN A 260 13.63 24.45 0.91
C GLN A 260 12.27 23.78 0.99
N ARG A 261 12.24 22.46 1.27
CA ARG A 261 10.97 21.75 1.45
C ARG A 261 10.37 22.13 2.80
N LEU A 262 9.04 22.09 2.86
CA LEU A 262 8.27 22.37 4.07
C LEU A 262 8.83 21.67 5.30
N ASN A 263 9.02 20.35 5.23
CA ASN A 263 9.48 19.56 6.37
C ASN A 263 10.99 19.75 6.65
N ASP A 264 11.78 20.16 5.65
CA ASP A 264 13.21 20.45 5.85
C ASP A 264 13.37 21.66 6.80
N ILE A 265 12.47 22.65 6.70
CA ILE A 265 12.41 23.84 7.57
C ILE A 265 11.62 23.57 8.86
N ALA A 266 10.39 23.04 8.75
CA ALA A 266 9.50 22.87 9.90
C ALA A 266 10.06 21.90 10.95
N GLN A 267 10.88 20.93 10.53
CA GLN A 267 11.54 19.95 11.40
C GLN A 267 13.03 20.24 11.59
N ALA A 268 13.50 21.46 11.27
CA ALA A 268 14.88 21.83 11.55
C ALA A 268 15.15 21.88 13.05
N SER A 269 16.40 21.65 13.44
CA SER A 269 16.87 21.76 14.82
C SER A 269 17.83 22.94 15.00
N TRP A 270 17.98 23.43 16.24
CA TRP A 270 18.94 24.48 16.55
C TRP A 270 20.38 24.07 16.22
N THR A 271 20.70 22.78 16.38
CA THR A 271 22.00 22.20 16.01
C THR A 271 22.29 22.19 14.51
N GLU A 272 21.27 22.36 13.67
CA GLU A 272 21.44 22.43 12.21
C GLU A 272 21.76 23.84 11.72
N VAL A 273 21.60 24.85 12.58
CA VAL A 273 21.88 26.25 12.24
C VAL A 273 23.26 26.64 12.76
N ASP A 274 24.14 26.98 11.83
CA ASP A 274 25.43 27.60 12.11
C ASP A 274 25.33 29.10 11.80
N VAL A 275 25.29 29.90 12.86
CA VAL A 275 25.11 31.35 12.76
C VAL A 275 26.36 32.02 12.20
N ASP A 276 27.55 31.53 12.55
CA ASP A 276 28.83 32.11 12.12
C ASP A 276 29.08 31.85 10.63
N ARG A 277 28.79 30.62 10.18
CA ARG A 277 28.87 30.25 8.75
C ARG A 277 27.66 30.72 7.94
N LYS A 278 26.61 31.22 8.60
CA LYS A 278 25.33 31.60 8.02
C LYS A 278 24.74 30.45 7.19
N THR A 279 24.56 29.28 7.80
CA THR A 279 24.07 28.08 7.10
C THR A 279 23.06 27.29 7.93
N LEU A 280 22.12 26.64 7.24
CA LEU A 280 21.27 25.58 7.77
C LEU A 280 21.61 24.27 7.06
N THR A 281 21.95 23.23 7.80
CA THR A 281 22.31 21.92 7.24
C THR A 281 21.16 20.94 7.42
N VAL A 282 20.51 20.55 6.32
CA VAL A 282 19.48 19.49 6.37
C VAL A 282 20.19 18.13 6.35
N PRO A 283 20.06 17.30 7.40
CA PRO A 283 20.82 16.06 7.51
C PRO A 283 20.35 15.00 6.51
N ALA A 284 21.26 14.14 6.08
CA ALA A 284 21.05 13.02 5.16
C ALA A 284 19.86 12.12 5.56
N ALA A 285 19.68 11.91 6.87
CA ALA A 285 18.59 11.12 7.42
C ALA A 285 17.20 11.67 7.07
N ARG A 286 17.06 13.01 6.93
CA ARG A 286 15.81 13.66 6.51
C ARG A 286 15.79 14.03 5.02
N PHE A 287 16.97 14.18 4.41
CA PHE A 287 17.06 14.67 3.05
C PHE A 287 16.82 13.55 2.02
N LYS A 288 15.93 13.82 1.05
CA LYS A 288 15.46 12.83 0.05
C LYS A 288 16.59 12.13 -0.74
N SER A 289 17.76 12.74 -0.81
CA SER A 289 18.90 12.22 -1.57
C SER A 289 19.94 11.45 -0.76
N GLY A 290 19.72 11.27 0.55
CA GLY A 290 20.63 10.50 1.42
C GLY A 290 21.98 11.16 1.67
N ARG A 291 22.09 12.48 1.47
CA ARG A 291 23.27 13.29 1.79
C ARG A 291 22.86 14.56 2.52
N ASP A 292 23.77 15.13 3.29
CA ASP A 292 23.57 16.43 3.90
C ASP A 292 23.39 17.50 2.82
N HIS A 293 22.49 18.44 3.09
CA HIS A 293 22.22 19.56 2.20
C HIS A 293 22.41 20.87 2.97
N VAL A 294 23.53 21.53 2.69
CA VAL A 294 23.88 22.81 3.31
C VAL A 294 23.22 23.95 2.56
N VAL A 295 22.41 24.74 3.25
CA VAL A 295 21.65 25.86 2.71
C VAL A 295 22.22 27.16 3.28
N PRO A 296 22.77 28.07 2.44
CA PRO A 296 23.14 29.40 2.91
C PRO A 296 21.92 30.15 3.45
N LEU A 297 22.09 30.82 4.57
CA LEU A 297 21.10 31.72 5.15
C LEU A 297 21.49 33.16 4.83
N THR A 298 20.52 33.92 4.36
CA THR A 298 20.65 35.38 4.17
C THR A 298 20.44 36.11 5.50
N ASP A 299 20.68 37.41 5.52
CA ASP A 299 20.59 38.19 6.77
C ASP A 299 19.14 38.30 7.26
N GLU A 300 18.14 38.40 6.37
CA GLU A 300 16.72 38.36 6.78
C GLU A 300 16.36 36.98 7.35
N ALA A 301 16.88 35.90 6.77
CA ALA A 301 16.62 34.54 7.26
C ALA A 301 17.19 34.33 8.68
N LEU A 302 18.42 34.79 8.92
CA LEU A 302 19.01 34.80 10.26
C LEU A 302 18.25 35.70 11.23
N GLY A 303 17.79 36.87 10.77
CA GLY A 303 16.95 37.77 11.57
C GLY A 303 15.62 37.16 11.98
N ILE A 304 15.01 36.34 11.13
CA ILE A 304 13.81 35.55 11.46
C ILE A 304 14.16 34.47 12.48
N ILE A 305 15.24 33.71 12.27
CA ILE A 305 15.69 32.64 13.17
C ILE A 305 16.00 33.19 14.57
N ALA A 306 16.67 34.35 14.67
CA ALA A 306 17.02 34.97 15.94
C ALA A 306 15.80 35.38 16.78
N LYS A 307 14.65 35.64 16.14
CA LYS A 307 13.39 36.02 16.81
C LYS A 307 12.54 34.82 17.24
N LEU A 308 12.89 33.60 16.80
CA LEU A 308 12.16 32.41 17.19
C LEU A 308 12.33 32.11 18.70
N PRO A 309 11.27 31.64 19.38
CA PRO A 309 11.35 31.32 20.79
C PRO A 309 12.31 30.16 21.06
N ARG A 310 13.24 30.34 22.00
CA ARG A 310 14.10 29.27 22.51
C ARG A 310 13.49 28.64 23.76
N LEU A 311 12.70 27.59 23.55
CA LEU A 311 12.05 26.85 24.63
C LEU A 311 13.06 25.96 25.37
N LYS A 312 12.95 25.88 26.70
CA LYS A 312 13.84 25.04 27.52
C LYS A 312 13.69 23.56 27.12
N LYS A 313 14.83 22.85 27.00
CA LYS A 313 14.90 21.42 26.61
C LYS A 313 14.29 21.10 25.22
N CYS A 314 14.14 22.09 24.34
CA CYS A 314 13.67 21.89 22.98
C CYS A 314 14.83 22.02 21.98
N ASN A 315 15.11 20.96 21.21
CA ASN A 315 16.11 21.03 20.13
C ASN A 315 15.52 21.56 18.80
N TRP A 316 14.20 21.61 18.67
CA TRP A 316 13.55 22.04 17.42
C TRP A 316 13.65 23.55 17.24
N LEU A 317 14.03 23.96 16.03
CA LEU A 317 14.07 25.35 15.60
C LEU A 317 12.66 25.96 15.56
N CYS A 318 11.71 25.21 14.99
CA CYS A 318 10.31 25.59 14.91
C CYS A 318 9.47 24.67 15.81
N SER A 319 9.13 25.13 17.00
CA SER A 319 8.24 24.41 17.95
C SER A 319 7.27 25.38 18.63
N LEU A 320 6.08 24.90 19.00
CA LEU A 320 5.11 25.68 19.77
C LEU A 320 5.24 25.49 21.28
N ASP A 321 5.53 24.27 21.72
CA ASP A 321 5.48 23.84 23.13
C ASP A 321 6.75 23.12 23.60
N GLY A 322 7.69 22.86 22.70
CA GLY A 322 8.94 22.14 22.96
C GLY A 322 8.84 20.63 22.88
N ALA A 323 7.64 20.06 22.74
CA ALA A 323 7.44 18.61 22.66
C ALA A 323 7.86 18.04 21.31
N GLY A 324 7.72 18.83 20.25
CA GLY A 324 8.02 18.41 18.89
C GLY A 324 8.15 19.58 17.90
N PRO A 325 8.53 19.28 16.64
CA PRO A 325 8.53 20.28 15.58
C PRO A 325 7.10 20.66 15.20
N VAL A 326 6.93 21.87 14.68
CA VAL A 326 5.62 22.29 14.17
C VAL A 326 5.20 21.47 12.96
N THR A 327 3.89 21.24 12.84
CA THR A 327 3.28 20.65 11.65
C THR A 327 2.41 21.68 10.95
N ILE A 328 2.74 21.99 9.69
CA ILE A 328 1.89 22.85 8.85
C ILE A 328 0.75 22.00 8.28
N GLY A 329 -0.27 21.79 9.10
CA GLY A 329 -1.50 21.09 8.73
C GLY A 329 -2.50 21.96 7.95
N HIS A 330 -3.61 21.35 7.56
CA HIS A 330 -4.68 21.99 6.78
C HIS A 330 -5.20 23.29 7.44
N LYS A 331 -5.41 23.28 8.76
CA LYS A 331 -5.90 24.45 9.50
C LYS A 331 -4.95 25.64 9.42
N VAL A 332 -3.64 25.40 9.55
CA VAL A 332 -2.61 26.44 9.45
C VAL A 332 -2.56 27.01 8.04
N LYS A 333 -2.62 26.16 7.02
CA LYS A 333 -2.65 26.57 5.61
C LYS A 333 -3.88 27.45 5.30
N LEU A 334 -5.07 27.04 5.74
CA LEU A 334 -6.30 27.84 5.56
C LEU A 334 -6.19 29.22 6.22
N ARG A 335 -5.58 29.30 7.41
CA ARG A 335 -5.34 30.58 8.09
C ARG A 335 -4.44 31.50 7.27
N ILE A 336 -3.37 30.94 6.68
CA ILE A 336 -2.47 31.71 5.79
C ILE A 336 -3.18 32.10 4.50
N ASP A 337 -3.98 31.22 3.90
CA ASP A 337 -4.75 31.53 2.69
C ASP A 337 -5.74 32.67 2.91
N ALA A 338 -6.46 32.64 4.03
CA ALA A 338 -7.37 33.72 4.41
C ALA A 338 -6.62 35.04 4.62
N ALA A 339 -5.46 35.01 5.29
CA ALA A 339 -4.64 36.21 5.51
C ALA A 339 -4.02 36.75 4.21
N MET A 340 -3.62 35.87 3.28
CA MET A 340 -3.15 36.26 1.95
C MET A 340 -4.27 36.91 1.13
N LEU A 341 -5.45 36.30 1.11
CA LEU A 341 -6.61 36.86 0.41
C LEU A 341 -6.99 38.23 0.99
N ALA A 342 -6.96 38.36 2.33
CA ALA A 342 -7.21 39.64 2.98
C ALA A 342 -6.14 40.69 2.61
N ALA A 343 -4.88 40.30 2.46
CA ALA A 343 -3.81 41.20 2.01
C ALA A 343 -4.00 41.65 0.55
N LEU A 344 -4.32 40.72 -0.37
CA LEU A 344 -4.62 41.05 -1.77
C LEU A 344 -5.82 42.02 -1.89
N ARG A 345 -6.85 41.80 -1.06
CA ARG A 345 -8.07 42.61 -1.06
C ARG A 345 -7.94 44.00 -0.45
N LYS A 346 -6.78 44.35 0.11
CA LYS A 346 -6.52 45.73 0.54
C LYS A 346 -6.43 46.69 -0.64
N ASP A 347 -5.81 46.23 -1.73
CA ASP A 347 -5.55 47.05 -2.92
C ASP A 347 -6.55 46.75 -4.05
N ASP A 348 -7.11 45.53 -4.09
CA ASP A 348 -8.12 45.11 -5.07
C ASP A 348 -9.21 44.24 -4.42
N GLN A 349 -10.39 44.82 -4.14
CA GLN A 349 -11.48 44.13 -3.44
C GLN A 349 -11.98 42.87 -4.17
N GLU A 350 -11.84 42.82 -5.50
CA GLU A 350 -12.26 41.68 -6.32
C GLU A 350 -11.16 40.62 -6.48
N ALA A 351 -9.99 40.85 -5.86
CA ALA A 351 -8.88 39.92 -5.90
C ALA A 351 -9.30 38.52 -5.41
N LYS A 352 -8.82 37.52 -6.16
CA LYS A 352 -8.97 36.10 -5.85
C LYS A 352 -7.60 35.51 -5.58
N LEU A 353 -7.55 34.54 -4.68
CA LEU A 353 -6.36 33.72 -4.44
C LEU A 353 -6.59 32.34 -5.07
N PRO A 354 -6.00 32.04 -6.24
CA PRO A 354 -6.11 30.72 -6.82
C PRO A 354 -5.43 29.67 -5.93
N ALA A 355 -5.91 28.42 -6.02
CA ALA A 355 -5.46 27.34 -5.16
C ALA A 355 -3.96 27.06 -5.32
N TRP A 356 -3.25 27.00 -4.19
CA TRP A 356 -1.81 26.74 -4.14
C TRP A 356 -1.43 25.83 -2.96
N VAL A 357 -0.29 25.16 -3.07
CA VAL A 357 0.28 24.30 -2.01
C VAL A 357 1.67 24.78 -1.61
N ASN A 358 2.12 24.43 -0.41
CA ASN A 358 3.43 24.87 0.11
C ASN A 358 4.62 24.57 -0.82
N HIS A 359 4.51 23.55 -1.67
CA HIS A 359 5.56 23.24 -2.66
C HIS A 359 5.66 24.28 -3.80
N ASP A 360 4.60 25.04 -4.06
CA ASP A 360 4.60 26.11 -5.07
C ASP A 360 5.50 27.28 -4.64
N ILE A 361 5.74 27.49 -3.33
CA ILE A 361 6.74 28.46 -2.83
C ILE A 361 8.13 28.07 -3.34
N ARG A 362 8.50 26.81 -3.19
CA ARG A 362 9.80 26.31 -3.65
C ARG A 362 9.95 26.40 -5.16
N ARG A 363 8.89 26.09 -5.92
CA ARG A 363 8.88 26.30 -7.38
C ARG A 363 9.07 27.76 -7.72
N THR A 364 8.38 28.63 -7.02
CA THR A 364 8.51 30.09 -7.18
C THR A 364 9.96 30.51 -6.96
N VAL A 365 10.58 30.17 -5.83
CA VAL A 365 11.99 30.51 -5.58
C VAL A 365 12.89 30.00 -6.69
N ARG A 366 12.73 28.75 -7.15
CA ARG A 366 13.52 28.23 -8.28
C ARG A 366 13.30 29.11 -9.52
N THR A 367 12.05 29.30 -9.95
CA THR A 367 11.74 30.07 -11.16
C THR A 367 12.30 31.49 -11.08
N ARG A 368 12.16 32.15 -9.92
CA ARG A 368 12.69 33.51 -9.70
C ARG A 368 14.21 33.57 -9.72
N LEU A 369 14.91 32.52 -9.28
CA LEU A 369 16.37 32.46 -9.44
C LEU A 369 16.75 32.45 -10.93
N SER A 370 16.02 31.73 -11.78
CA SER A 370 16.24 31.77 -13.23
C SER A 370 15.96 33.15 -13.82
N GLU A 371 14.92 33.85 -13.37
CA GLU A 371 14.62 35.23 -13.77
C GLU A 371 15.70 36.24 -13.32
N LEU A 372 16.50 35.90 -12.32
CA LEU A 372 17.65 36.67 -11.85
C LEU A 372 18.97 36.24 -12.51
N ASP A 373 18.89 35.55 -13.65
CA ASP A 373 20.02 35.02 -14.42
C ASP A 373 20.95 34.10 -13.60
N VAL A 374 20.42 33.46 -12.54
CA VAL A 374 21.17 32.43 -11.82
C VAL A 374 21.18 31.18 -12.68
N MET A 375 22.39 30.69 -12.99
CA MET A 375 22.57 29.45 -13.74
C MET A 375 21.73 28.32 -13.16
N ASP A 376 21.05 27.56 -14.03
CA ASP A 376 20.17 26.47 -13.62
C ASP A 376 20.86 25.50 -12.66
N GLU A 377 22.12 25.15 -12.92
CA GLU A 377 22.88 24.27 -12.04
C GLU A 377 23.00 24.80 -10.59
N VAL A 378 23.11 26.11 -10.41
CA VAL A 378 23.13 26.77 -9.11
C VAL A 378 21.73 26.80 -8.51
N ALA A 379 20.71 27.16 -9.29
CA ALA A 379 19.31 27.17 -8.82
C ALA A 379 18.84 25.78 -8.37
N GLU A 380 19.16 24.74 -9.13
CA GLU A 380 18.92 23.34 -8.79
C GLU A 380 19.69 22.92 -7.53
N ALA A 381 20.94 23.39 -7.36
CA ALA A 381 21.75 23.14 -6.17
C ALA A 381 21.21 23.86 -4.92
N VAL A 382 20.67 25.09 -5.04
CA VAL A 382 20.01 25.82 -3.94
C VAL A 382 18.88 25.00 -3.36
N ILE A 383 18.00 24.51 -4.23
CA ILE A 383 16.87 23.70 -3.80
C ILE A 383 17.31 22.26 -3.46
N GLY A 384 18.55 21.87 -3.76
CA GLY A 384 19.10 20.56 -3.41
C GLY A 384 18.51 19.44 -4.27
N HIS A 385 18.28 19.73 -5.55
CA HIS A 385 18.13 18.69 -6.55
C HIS A 385 19.48 18.00 -6.80
N VAL A 386 19.39 16.72 -7.12
CA VAL A 386 20.54 15.85 -7.23
C VAL A 386 20.99 15.88 -8.69
N PRO A 387 22.25 16.27 -8.98
CA PRO A 387 22.78 16.17 -10.33
C PRO A 387 22.77 14.70 -10.80
N THR A 388 22.93 14.48 -12.10
CA THR A 388 23.07 13.14 -12.65
C THR A 388 24.21 12.37 -11.96
N ALA A 389 24.12 11.03 -11.94
CA ALA A 389 25.12 10.19 -11.28
C ALA A 389 26.55 10.50 -11.77
N LEU A 390 26.71 10.75 -13.07
CA LEU A 390 27.98 11.15 -13.69
C LEU A 390 28.55 12.43 -13.06
N VAL A 391 27.77 13.52 -13.02
CA VAL A 391 28.22 14.80 -12.47
C VAL A 391 28.61 14.66 -10.99
N ARG A 392 27.89 13.84 -10.23
CA ARG A 392 28.19 13.59 -8.81
C ARG A 392 29.51 12.87 -8.57
N THR A 393 29.90 11.95 -9.44
CA THR A 393 31.18 11.24 -9.30
C THR A 393 32.35 12.21 -9.39
N TYR A 394 32.24 13.24 -10.23
CA TYR A 394 33.34 14.18 -10.49
C TYR A 394 33.25 15.49 -9.71
N ASN A 395 32.06 15.95 -9.33
CA ASN A 395 31.88 17.22 -8.64
C ASN A 395 31.21 17.02 -7.27
N GLN A 396 32.05 17.06 -6.23
CA GLN A 396 31.62 16.93 -4.83
C GLN A 396 31.40 18.29 -4.15
N SER A 397 31.56 19.41 -4.87
CA SER A 397 31.45 20.74 -4.27
C SER A 397 30.03 21.05 -3.80
N ASP A 398 29.92 21.58 -2.58
CA ASP A 398 28.70 22.09 -1.97
C ASP A 398 28.18 23.35 -2.68
N ARG A 399 29.03 24.00 -3.51
CA ARG A 399 28.73 25.25 -4.21
C ARG A 399 28.23 26.38 -3.30
N LEU A 400 28.71 26.41 -2.06
CA LEU A 400 28.17 27.28 -1.02
C LEU A 400 28.25 28.78 -1.40
N LYS A 401 29.36 29.22 -1.99
CA LYS A 401 29.56 30.63 -2.39
C LYS A 401 28.53 31.08 -3.42
N VAL A 402 28.34 30.31 -4.49
CA VAL A 402 27.39 30.65 -5.57
C VAL A 402 25.93 30.48 -5.14
N LYS A 403 25.62 29.51 -4.27
CA LYS A 403 24.28 29.41 -3.65
C LYS A 403 23.99 30.63 -2.77
N ARG A 404 24.99 31.12 -2.01
CA ARG A 404 24.82 32.30 -1.14
C ARG A 404 24.56 33.56 -1.97
N ASP A 405 25.33 33.76 -3.03
CA ASP A 405 25.12 34.86 -3.97
C ASP A 405 23.71 34.80 -4.59
N ALA A 406 23.30 33.63 -5.10
CA ALA A 406 21.97 33.42 -5.66
C ALA A 406 20.83 33.76 -4.67
N LEU A 407 20.91 33.26 -3.43
CA LEU A 407 19.91 33.55 -2.40
C LEU A 407 19.94 35.01 -1.92
N THR A 408 21.09 35.67 -1.95
CA THR A 408 21.22 37.10 -1.60
C THR A 408 20.56 37.98 -2.67
N ARG A 409 20.77 37.67 -3.97
CA ARG A 409 20.07 38.34 -5.07
C ARG A 409 18.56 38.16 -4.96
N TRP A 410 18.12 36.94 -4.64
CA TRP A 410 16.71 36.64 -4.42
C TRP A 410 16.13 37.40 -3.22
N GLU A 411 16.82 37.48 -2.09
CA GLU A 411 16.41 38.31 -0.95
C GLU A 411 16.24 39.78 -1.35
N GLY A 412 17.19 40.34 -2.11
CA GLY A 412 17.09 41.70 -2.62
C GLY A 412 15.83 41.92 -3.48
N ALA A 413 15.55 41.00 -4.41
CA ALA A 413 14.34 41.05 -5.23
C ALA A 413 13.07 40.93 -4.37
N LEU A 414 13.05 40.02 -3.39
CA LEU A 414 11.92 39.83 -2.48
C LEU A 414 11.64 41.07 -1.62
N VAL A 415 12.70 41.75 -1.15
CA VAL A 415 12.57 43.01 -0.39
C VAL A 415 11.95 44.10 -1.26
N ALA A 416 12.39 44.22 -2.53
CA ALA A 416 11.82 45.17 -3.48
C ALA A 416 10.33 44.89 -3.74
N LEU A 417 9.95 43.63 -3.95
CA LEU A 417 8.55 43.21 -4.16
C LEU A 417 7.65 43.48 -2.95
N THR A 418 8.19 43.43 -1.74
CA THR A 418 7.41 43.60 -0.49
C THR A 418 7.35 45.05 -0.02
N GLY A 419 7.83 46.01 -0.83
CA GLY A 419 7.74 47.44 -0.55
C GLY A 419 8.56 47.90 0.67
N ARG A 420 9.45 47.05 1.19
CA ARG A 420 10.37 47.43 2.26
C ARG A 420 11.54 48.18 1.64
N LYS A 421 11.61 49.49 1.85
CA LYS A 421 12.79 50.28 1.47
C LYS A 421 14.02 49.65 2.12
N THR A 422 14.91 49.09 1.31
CA THR A 422 16.28 48.77 1.72
C THR A 422 16.89 50.04 2.31
N ALA A 423 17.39 49.98 3.54
CA ALA A 423 18.39 50.94 3.97
C ALA A 423 19.54 50.87 2.95
N ASN A 424 19.80 52.00 2.30
CA ASN A 424 20.67 52.18 1.15
C ASN A 424 21.94 51.32 1.17
N ASN A 425 22.16 50.50 0.14
CA ASN A 425 23.50 50.11 -0.32
C ASN A 425 23.53 49.48 -1.74
N VAL A 426 22.59 49.87 -2.62
CA VAL A 426 22.70 49.56 -4.05
C VAL A 426 22.98 50.86 -4.80
N ILE A 427 24.23 51.02 -5.24
CA ILE A 427 24.61 52.09 -6.15
C ILE A 427 24.03 51.76 -7.53
N GLN A 428 23.02 52.51 -7.95
CA GLN A 428 22.57 52.57 -9.34
C GLN A 428 23.70 53.18 -10.17
N ILE A 429 24.43 52.36 -10.93
CA ILE A 429 25.33 52.87 -11.96
C ILE A 429 24.45 53.37 -13.11
N LYS A 430 24.30 54.69 -13.21
CA LYS A 430 23.75 55.32 -14.42
C LYS A 430 24.68 55.01 -15.58
N ALA A 431 24.15 54.47 -16.66
CA ALA A 431 24.85 54.41 -17.93
C ALA A 431 25.21 55.84 -18.34
N ALA A 432 26.51 56.13 -18.42
CA ALA A 432 27.00 57.34 -19.05
C ALA A 432 26.74 57.20 -20.55
N GLY A 433 25.90 58.07 -21.08
CA GLY A 433 25.66 58.14 -22.52
C GLY A 433 26.93 58.56 -23.26
N GLN A 434 27.16 57.92 -24.41
CA GLN A 434 27.44 58.55 -25.69
C GLN A 434 26.73 57.76 -26.77
#